data_AF-A0A919SF81-F1
#
_entry.id   AF-A0A919SF81-F1
#
_cell.length_a   1.000
_cell.length_b   1.000
_cell.length_c   1.000
_cell.angle_alpha   90.00
_cell.angle_beta   90.00
_cell.angle_gamma   90.00
#
_symmetry.space_group_name_H-M   'P 1'
#
loop_
_entity.id
_entity.type
_entity.pdbx_description
1 polymer ?
#
loop_
_entity_poly.entity_id
_entity_poly.type
_entity_poly.pdbx_seq_one_letter_code
_entity_poly.pdbx_strand_id
1 'polypeptide(L)'
;MTTYRIGEAAELLGVSVDTVRRWIDAGRLAARRDAHGHRTVAGADLAAFARSLADEPGTGSRRSSARNRLRGIVTAITRDAVMAQVDIQAGPFRLVSLMSREAVDDLGLEVGSPATAVIKSTTVVVERGDDA
;
A
#
# COMPACT_ATOMS: atom_id res chain seq x y z
N MET A 1 -15.18 -16.08 12.05
CA MET A 1 -14.94 -15.22 10.86
C MET A 1 -14.48 -13.88 11.37
N THR A 2 -13.34 -13.37 10.89
CA THR A 2 -12.80 -12.07 11.33
C THR A 2 -13.76 -10.95 10.94
N THR A 3 -14.02 -10.03 11.87
CA THR A 3 -14.85 -8.83 11.65
C THR A 3 -14.08 -7.61 12.08
N TYR A 4 -14.21 -6.53 11.32
CA TYR A 4 -13.52 -5.28 11.56
C TYR A 4 -14.51 -4.15 11.88
N ARG A 5 -14.16 -3.32 12.84
CA ARG A 5 -14.75 -2.00 13.06
C ARG A 5 -14.47 -1.10 11.86
N ILE A 6 -15.25 -0.04 11.70
CA ILE A 6 -15.00 0.95 10.64
C ILE A 6 -13.58 1.54 10.73
N GLY A 7 -13.08 1.78 11.95
CA GLY A 7 -11.71 2.27 12.18
C GLY A 7 -10.66 1.32 11.63
N GLU A 8 -10.68 0.07 12.06
CA GLU A 8 -9.75 -0.99 11.61
C GLU A 8 -9.85 -1.20 10.09
N ALA A 9 -11.07 -1.17 9.52
CA ALA A 9 -11.25 -1.26 8.08
C ALA A 9 -10.64 -0.07 7.32
N ALA A 10 -10.72 1.14 7.88
CA ALA A 10 -10.14 2.34 7.29
C ALA A 10 -8.60 2.29 7.29
N GLU A 11 -8.01 1.82 8.39
CA GLU A 11 -6.57 1.60 8.52
C GLU A 11 -6.07 0.56 7.50
N LEU A 12 -6.75 -0.60 7.42
CA LEU A 12 -6.41 -1.66 6.45
C LEU A 12 -6.51 -1.21 4.99
N LEU A 13 -7.46 -0.32 4.67
CA LEU A 13 -7.65 0.23 3.33
C LEU A 13 -6.80 1.48 3.05
N GLY A 14 -6.10 2.03 4.05
CA GLY A 14 -5.29 3.25 3.92
C GLY A 14 -6.11 4.49 3.60
N VAL A 15 -7.36 4.58 4.09
CA VAL A 15 -8.27 5.72 3.88
C VAL A 15 -8.83 6.26 5.20
N SER A 16 -9.56 7.38 5.14
CA SER A 16 -10.22 7.91 6.35
C SER A 16 -11.45 7.11 6.75
N VAL A 17 -11.78 7.11 8.04
CA VAL A 17 -13.01 6.50 8.60
C VAL A 17 -14.26 7.02 7.89
N ASP A 18 -14.32 8.31 7.57
CA ASP A 18 -15.45 8.90 6.85
C ASP A 18 -15.55 8.42 5.40
N THR A 19 -14.43 8.08 4.76
CA THR A 19 -14.44 7.46 3.43
C THR A 19 -15.09 6.07 3.49
N VAL A 20 -14.73 5.25 4.49
CA VAL A 20 -15.35 3.95 4.71
C VAL A 20 -16.84 4.08 5.03
N ARG A 21 -17.22 5.03 5.89
CA ARG A 21 -18.63 5.33 6.19
C ARG A 21 -19.41 5.67 4.92
N ARG A 22 -18.87 6.56 4.09
CA ARG A 22 -19.48 6.95 2.80
C ARG A 22 -19.65 5.75 1.87
N TRP A 23 -18.69 4.83 1.80
CA TRP A 23 -18.83 3.61 0.99
C TRP A 23 -19.90 2.66 1.52
N ILE A 24 -20.03 2.53 2.84
CA ILE A 24 -21.10 1.74 3.47
C ILE A 24 -22.46 2.36 3.19
N ASP A 25 -22.61 3.67 3.41
CA ASP A 25 -23.88 4.39 3.22
C ASP A 25 -24.29 4.40 1.74
N ALA A 26 -23.32 4.38 0.81
CA ALA A 26 -23.55 4.21 -0.62
C ALA A 26 -23.80 2.75 -1.05
N GLY A 27 -23.81 1.78 -0.13
CA GLY A 27 -24.01 0.36 -0.43
C GLY A 27 -22.85 -0.33 -1.15
N ARG A 28 -21.69 0.33 -1.27
CA ARG A 28 -20.49 -0.22 -1.95
C ARG A 28 -19.74 -1.22 -1.08
N LEU A 29 -19.79 -1.06 0.24
CA LEU A 29 -19.18 -1.96 1.22
C LEU A 29 -20.25 -2.47 2.19
N ALA A 30 -20.45 -3.78 2.23
CA ALA A 30 -21.41 -4.39 3.14
C ALA A 30 -20.95 -4.24 4.60
N ALA A 31 -21.84 -3.76 5.46
CA ALA A 31 -21.62 -3.68 6.90
C ALA A 31 -22.87 -4.17 7.66
N ARG A 32 -22.65 -4.79 8.81
CA ARG A 32 -23.70 -5.25 9.73
C ARG A 32 -23.61 -4.47 11.03
N ARG A 33 -24.64 -4.55 11.87
CA ARG A 33 -24.57 -4.06 13.25
C ARG A 33 -24.26 -5.23 14.19
N ASP A 34 -23.33 -5.04 15.11
CA ASP A 34 -23.07 -5.99 16.19
C ASP A 34 -24.16 -5.91 17.28
N ALA A 35 -24.06 -6.76 18.30
CA ALA A 35 -24.98 -6.79 19.44
C ALA A 35 -25.05 -5.46 20.23
N HIS A 36 -24.02 -4.62 20.10
CA HIS A 36 -23.91 -3.31 20.75
C HIS A 36 -24.31 -2.15 19.81
N GLY A 37 -24.89 -2.47 18.64
CA GLY A 37 -25.42 -1.50 17.67
C GLY A 37 -24.37 -0.86 16.76
N HIS A 38 -23.11 -1.27 16.86
CA HIS A 38 -22.03 -0.68 16.09
C HIS A 38 -21.86 -1.34 14.72
N ARG A 39 -21.46 -0.55 13.72
CA ARG A 39 -21.21 -1.05 12.37
C ARG A 39 -19.89 -1.85 12.30
N THR A 40 -19.96 -3.06 11.79
CA THR A 40 -18.84 -3.97 11.55
C THR A 40 -18.87 -4.52 10.12
N VAL A 41 -17.70 -4.78 9.56
CA VAL A 41 -17.50 -5.32 8.22
C VAL A 41 -16.91 -6.72 8.34
N ALA A 42 -17.46 -7.71 7.63
CA ALA A 42 -16.87 -9.04 7.61
C ALA A 42 -15.55 -8.99 6.81
N GLY A 43 -14.51 -9.68 7.29
CA GLY A 43 -13.20 -9.65 6.64
C GLY A 43 -13.21 -10.14 5.19
N ALA A 44 -14.09 -11.09 4.85
CA ALA A 44 -14.28 -11.55 3.48
C ALA A 44 -14.85 -10.44 2.57
N ASP A 45 -15.83 -9.67 3.06
CA ASP A 45 -16.43 -8.55 2.33
C ASP A 45 -15.42 -7.41 2.17
N LEU A 46 -14.65 -7.10 3.23
CA LEU A 46 -13.58 -6.10 3.19
C LEU A 46 -12.49 -6.47 2.18
N ALA A 47 -12.04 -7.73 2.17
CA ALA A 47 -11.02 -8.21 1.24
C ALA A 47 -11.53 -8.23 -0.21
N ALA A 48 -12.80 -8.60 -0.44
CA ALA A 48 -13.41 -8.53 -1.76
C ALA A 48 -13.48 -7.09 -2.28
N PHE A 49 -13.86 -6.15 -1.40
CA PHE A 49 -13.89 -4.73 -1.73
C PHE A 49 -12.49 -4.16 -1.98
N ALA A 50 -11.49 -4.52 -1.17
CA ALA A 50 -10.10 -4.08 -1.38
C ALA A 50 -9.56 -4.50 -2.76
N ARG A 51 -9.91 -5.70 -3.24
CA ARG A 51 -9.53 -6.15 -4.59
C ARG A 51 -10.18 -5.31 -5.68
N SER A 52 -11.47 -4.96 -5.54
CA SER A 52 -12.15 -4.15 -6.56
C SER A 52 -11.62 -2.72 -6.66
N LEU A 53 -11.07 -2.17 -5.58
CA LEU A 53 -10.35 -0.89 -5.61
C LEU A 53 -9.03 -0.98 -6.39
N ALA A 54 -8.32 -2.10 -6.29
CA ALA A 54 -7.03 -2.30 -6.94
C ALA A 54 -7.13 -2.56 -8.45
N ASP A 55 -8.29 -3.07 -8.91
CA ASP A 55 -8.55 -3.37 -10.32
C ASP A 55 -8.87 -2.11 -11.16
N GLU A 56 -8.98 -0.91 -10.56
CA GLU A 56 -9.05 0.33 -11.34
C GLU A 56 -7.68 0.63 -11.98
N PRO A 57 -7.54 0.51 -13.32
CA PRO A 57 -6.24 0.54 -13.97
C PRO A 57 -5.63 1.94 -13.89
N GLY A 58 -4.56 2.08 -13.10
CA GLY A 58 -3.71 3.26 -13.13
C GLY A 58 -3.11 3.47 -14.52
N THR A 59 -3.17 4.71 -15.01
CA THR A 59 -2.63 5.14 -16.31
C THR A 59 -1.12 4.91 -16.35
N GLY A 60 -0.66 3.85 -17.02
CA GLY A 60 0.76 3.66 -17.36
C GLY A 60 1.47 2.41 -16.83
N SER A 61 0.78 1.28 -16.68
CA SER A 61 1.44 0.00 -16.34
C SER A 61 2.39 -0.46 -17.45
N ARG A 62 3.70 -0.28 -17.23
CA ARG A 62 4.77 -0.91 -18.02
C ARG A 62 4.74 -2.42 -17.75
N ARG A 63 4.62 -3.26 -18.79
CA ARG A 63 4.55 -4.74 -18.65
C ARG A 63 5.79 -5.26 -17.91
N SER A 64 5.61 -5.67 -16.66
CA SER A 64 6.65 -6.23 -15.79
C SER A 64 6.05 -7.36 -14.96
N SER A 65 6.84 -8.39 -14.64
CA SER A 65 6.41 -9.49 -13.76
C SER A 65 6.32 -9.07 -12.28
N ALA A 66 6.94 -7.95 -11.89
CA ALA A 66 6.79 -7.38 -10.57
C ALA A 66 5.39 -6.77 -10.39
N ARG A 67 4.63 -7.29 -9.42
CA ARG A 67 3.23 -6.90 -9.17
C ARG A 67 3.09 -5.76 -8.16
N ASN A 68 4.08 -5.56 -7.31
CA ASN A 68 4.04 -4.51 -6.31
C ASN A 68 4.73 -3.26 -6.89
N ARG A 69 3.94 -2.21 -7.15
CA ARG A 69 4.44 -0.93 -7.64
C ARG A 69 3.94 0.18 -6.73
N LEU A 70 4.83 0.75 -5.95
CA LEU A 70 4.50 1.78 -4.97
C LEU A 70 5.11 3.09 -5.44
N ARG A 71 4.27 3.99 -5.95
CA ARG A 71 4.70 5.34 -6.38
C ARG A 71 4.96 6.19 -5.13
N GLY A 72 6.05 6.92 -5.14
CA GLY A 72 6.48 7.77 -4.04
C GLY A 72 7.42 8.87 -4.48
N ILE A 73 8.08 9.46 -3.50
CA ILE A 73 9.10 10.50 -3.66
C ILE A 73 10.39 10.04 -2.98
N VAL A 74 11.53 10.29 -3.60
CA VAL A 74 12.84 10.01 -2.99
C VAL A 74 13.07 11.00 -1.85
N THR A 75 13.37 10.50 -0.65
CA THR A 75 13.57 11.33 0.54
C THR A 75 15.02 11.37 1.01
N ALA A 76 15.82 10.35 0.69
CA ALA A 76 17.25 10.32 0.96
C ALA A 76 17.98 9.42 -0.04
N ILE A 77 19.25 9.72 -0.29
CA ILE A 77 20.17 8.85 -1.03
C ILE A 77 21.52 8.85 -0.34
N THR A 78 22.00 7.67 0.05
CA THR A 78 23.35 7.45 0.56
C THR A 78 24.14 6.67 -0.47
N ARG A 79 25.31 7.16 -0.89
CA ARG A 79 26.16 6.52 -1.91
C ARG A 79 27.49 6.13 -1.29
N ASP A 80 27.90 4.89 -1.51
CA ASP A 80 29.24 4.39 -1.23
C ASP A 80 30.06 4.29 -2.53
N ALA A 81 31.14 3.50 -2.53
CA ALA A 81 31.96 3.28 -3.72
C ALA A 81 31.21 2.53 -4.83
N VAL A 82 30.48 1.46 -4.47
CA VAL A 82 29.80 0.56 -5.44
C VAL A 82 28.29 0.52 -5.24
N MET A 83 27.83 0.64 -3.99
CA MET A 83 26.43 0.52 -3.61
C MET A 83 25.84 1.89 -3.28
N ALA A 84 24.52 1.97 -3.33
CA ALA A 84 23.75 3.09 -2.87
C ALA A 84 22.47 2.61 -2.19
N GLN A 85 22.06 3.36 -1.17
CA GLN A 85 20.77 3.24 -0.53
C GLN A 85 19.88 4.39 -1.00
N VAL A 86 18.66 4.06 -1.44
CA VAL A 86 17.64 5.03 -1.82
C VAL A 86 16.40 4.83 -0.96
N ASP A 87 15.97 5.91 -0.31
CA ASP A 87 14.79 5.94 0.53
C ASP A 87 13.63 6.59 -0.24
N ILE A 88 12.48 5.92 -0.29
CA ILE A 88 11.27 6.38 -0.98
C ILE A 88 10.11 6.44 0.03
N GLN A 89 9.44 7.58 0.13
CA GLN A 89 8.15 7.69 0.83
C GLN A 89 7.01 7.42 -0.15
N ALA A 90 6.27 6.33 0.07
CA ALA A 90 5.13 5.92 -0.76
C ALA A 90 3.86 5.79 0.11
N GLY A 91 3.02 6.83 0.11
CA GLY A 91 1.88 6.90 1.03
C GLY A 91 2.37 6.87 2.49
N PRO A 92 1.83 5.99 3.36
CA PRO A 92 2.29 5.87 4.74
C PRO A 92 3.59 5.06 4.90
N PHE A 93 4.12 4.46 3.82
CA PHE A 93 5.23 3.52 3.90
C PHE A 93 6.56 4.17 3.49
N ARG A 94 7.60 3.97 4.30
CA ARG A 94 9.00 4.22 3.91
C ARG A 94 9.58 2.93 3.32
N LEU A 95 10.06 3.01 2.09
CA LEU A 95 10.68 1.91 1.37
C LEU A 95 12.17 2.21 1.20
N VAL A 96 13.02 1.24 1.49
CA VAL A 96 14.47 1.36 1.33
C VAL A 96 14.93 0.38 0.27
N SER A 97 15.62 0.89 -0.75
CA SER A 97 16.21 0.07 -1.82
C SER A 97 17.73 0.15 -1.75
N LEU A 98 18.39 -1.01 -1.79
CA LEU A 98 19.82 -1.12 -2.03
C LEU A 98 20.04 -1.45 -3.50
N MET A 99 20.83 -0.63 -4.19
CA MET A 99 21.17 -0.79 -5.61
C MET A 99 22.60 -0.34 -5.88
N SER A 100 23.11 -0.55 -7.09
CA SER A 100 24.43 -0.02 -7.44
C SER A 100 24.38 1.50 -7.49
N ARG A 101 25.50 2.15 -7.17
CA ARG A 101 25.68 3.59 -7.35
C ARG A 101 25.41 4.01 -8.79
N GLU A 102 25.95 3.27 -9.76
CA GLU A 102 25.74 3.51 -11.19
C GLU A 102 24.25 3.54 -11.55
N ALA A 103 23.44 2.62 -11.00
CA ALA A 103 22.01 2.61 -11.28
C ALA A 103 21.27 3.85 -10.72
N VAL A 104 21.73 4.42 -9.60
CA VAL A 104 21.16 5.69 -9.08
C VAL A 104 21.48 6.84 -10.04
N ASP A 105 22.72 6.88 -10.52
CA ASP A 105 23.22 7.93 -11.40
C ASP A 105 22.57 7.83 -12.80
N ASP A 106 22.47 6.63 -13.37
CA ASP A 106 21.80 6.33 -14.65
C ASP A 106 20.31 6.69 -14.65
N LEU A 107 19.64 6.47 -13.52
CA LEU A 107 18.23 6.81 -13.34
C LEU A 107 18.02 8.30 -13.02
N GLY A 108 19.10 9.07 -12.80
CA GLY A 108 19.02 10.47 -12.41
C GLY A 108 18.26 10.68 -11.10
N LEU A 109 18.44 9.79 -10.13
CA LEU A 109 17.72 9.89 -8.85
C LEU A 109 18.33 10.96 -7.96
N GLU A 110 17.46 11.84 -7.48
CA GLU A 110 17.78 12.95 -6.59
C GLU A 110 16.73 13.01 -5.46
N VAL A 111 17.11 13.57 -4.32
CA VAL A 111 16.15 13.84 -3.24
C VAL A 111 15.07 14.79 -3.76
N GLY A 112 13.80 14.41 -3.60
CA GLY A 112 12.64 15.14 -4.12
C GLY A 112 12.13 14.63 -5.46
N SER A 113 12.85 13.75 -6.15
CA SER A 113 12.38 13.21 -7.44
C SER A 113 11.26 12.18 -7.25
N PRO A 114 10.29 12.09 -8.18
CA PRO A 114 9.29 11.03 -8.16
C PRO A 114 9.95 9.69 -8.51
N ALA A 115 9.67 8.67 -7.71
CA ALA A 115 10.15 7.31 -7.94
C ALA A 115 9.03 6.29 -7.78
N THR A 116 9.22 5.10 -8.35
CA THR A 116 8.32 3.96 -8.12
C THR A 116 9.15 2.80 -7.62
N ALA A 117 8.91 2.37 -6.38
CA ALA A 117 9.46 1.14 -5.87
C ALA A 117 8.77 -0.03 -6.57
N VAL A 118 9.56 -0.90 -7.20
CA VAL A 118 9.07 -2.06 -7.95
C VAL A 118 9.59 -3.32 -7.27
N ILE A 119 8.69 -4.09 -6.66
CA ILE A 119 9.06 -5.25 -5.84
C ILE A 119 8.46 -6.52 -6.47
N LYS A 120 9.31 -7.53 -6.69
CA LYS A 120 8.88 -8.83 -7.20
C LYS A 120 8.08 -9.56 -6.12
N SER A 121 6.96 -10.18 -6.51
CA SER A 121 6.07 -10.88 -5.57
C SER A 121 6.77 -11.99 -4.78
N THR A 122 7.80 -12.62 -5.35
CA THR A 122 8.58 -13.69 -4.71
C THR A 122 9.46 -13.21 -3.55
N THR A 123 9.55 -11.91 -3.30
CA THR A 123 10.35 -11.31 -2.22
C THR A 123 9.47 -10.76 -1.09
N VAL A 124 8.14 -10.81 -1.24
CA VAL A 124 7.21 -10.36 -0.19
C VAL A 124 7.07 -11.47 0.85
N VAL A 125 7.28 -11.12 2.11
CA VAL A 125 7.02 -11.97 3.27
C VAL A 125 5.65 -11.59 3.84
N VAL A 126 4.87 -12.60 4.26
CA VAL A 126 3.56 -12.39 4.89
C VAL A 126 3.64 -12.91 6.32
N GLU A 127 3.31 -12.05 7.26
CA GLU A 127 3.16 -12.37 8.67
C GLU A 127 1.70 -12.16 9.06
N ARG A 128 1.19 -12.98 9.98
CA ARG A 128 -0.12 -12.73 10.59
C ARG A 128 0.10 -11.71 11.69
N GLY A 129 -0.70 -10.63 11.73
CA GLY A 129 -0.69 -9.74 12.88
C GLY A 129 -1.11 -10.50 14.13
N ASP A 130 -0.31 -10.43 15.19
CA ASP A 130 -0.70 -10.95 16.49
C ASP A 130 -1.74 -10.00 17.09
N ASP A 131 -2.91 -10.55 17.45
CA ASP A 131 -3.94 -9.81 18.18
C ASP A 131 -3.38 -9.47 19.58
N ALA A 132 -3.08 -8.19 19.84
CA ALA A 132 -2.74 -7.68 21.17
C ALA A 132 -3.98 -7.15 21.89
#